data_AF-A0A8C2YWG3-F1
#
_entry.id   AF-A0A8C2YWG3-F1
#
_cell.length_a   1.000
_cell.length_b   1.000
_cell.length_c   1.000
_cell.angle_alpha   90.00
_cell.angle_beta   90.00
_cell.angle_gamma   90.00
#
_symmetry.space_group_name_H-M   'P 1'
#
loop_
_entity.id
_entity.type
_entity.pdbx_description
1 polymer ?
#
loop_
_entity_poly.entity_id
_entity_poly.type
_entity_poly.pdbx_seq_one_letter_code
_entity_poly.pdbx_strand_id
1 'polypeptide(L)'
;VTIGLSSVLLNLCWFCAGYAAKCIWNHNPELEDTGENLFVGTGSLDLREALEKWFLEHLDYDFQNNSCDEDQMCGHYTQVRYKYIQNNTHFCVSGRVVNFSFLVCNYYPASVLLLLQLS
;
A
#
# COMPACT_ATOMS: atom_id res chain seq x y z
N VAL A 1 15.02 26.48 -2.82
CA VAL A 1 14.99 25.54 -1.67
C VAL A 1 14.73 24.16 -2.23
N THR A 2 15.78 23.42 -2.58
CA THR A 2 15.68 21.99 -2.88
C THR A 2 15.52 21.28 -1.54
N ILE A 3 14.28 20.96 -1.20
CA ILE A 3 13.98 20.16 -0.02
C ILE A 3 14.66 18.81 -0.27
N GLY A 4 15.66 18.46 0.54
CA GLY A 4 16.39 17.21 0.41
C GLY A 4 15.44 16.03 0.64
N LEU A 5 14.86 15.51 -0.45
CA LEU A 5 14.13 14.25 -0.42
C LEU A 5 15.16 13.17 -0.04
N SER A 6 14.94 12.51 1.10
CA SER A 6 15.76 11.36 1.53
C SER A 6 15.89 10.35 0.38
N SER A 7 17.07 9.74 0.21
CA SER A 7 17.32 8.74 -0.83
C SER A 7 16.30 7.59 -0.82
N VAL A 8 15.80 7.22 0.37
CA VAL A 8 14.73 6.23 0.55
C VAL A 8 13.41 6.67 -0.10
N LEU A 9 13.03 7.94 0.08
CA LEU A 9 11.81 8.49 -0.50
C LEU A 9 11.89 8.60 -2.03
N LEU A 10 13.08 8.96 -2.55
CA LEU A 10 13.35 8.97 -3.99
C LEU A 10 13.27 7.55 -4.59
N ASN A 11 13.81 6.54 -3.90
CA ASN A 11 13.72 5.15 -4.33
C ASN A 11 12.28 4.62 -4.32
N LEU A 12 11.51 4.88 -3.25
CA LEU A 12 10.09 4.49 -3.18
C LEU A 12 9.27 5.14 -4.29
N CYS A 13 9.52 6.41 -4.59
CA CYS A 13 8.91 7.11 -5.71
C CYS A 13 9.21 6.43 -7.04
N TRP A 14 10.47 6.05 -7.27
CA TRP A 14 10.89 5.38 -8.49
C TRP A 14 10.21 4.01 -8.68
N PHE A 15 10.17 3.18 -7.63
CA PHE A 15 9.55 1.85 -7.70
C PHE A 15 8.03 1.93 -7.89
N CYS A 16 7.36 2.73 -7.05
CA CYS A 16 5.92 2.91 -7.08
C CYS A 16 5.45 3.49 -8.43
N ALA A 17 6.07 4.57 -8.90
CA ALA A 17 5.72 5.19 -10.19
C ALA A 17 6.13 4.32 -11.39
N GLY A 18 7.33 3.73 -11.34
CA GLY A 18 7.87 2.92 -12.43
C GLY A 18 7.09 1.64 -12.68
N TYR A 19 6.67 0.96 -11.61
CA TYR A 19 5.86 -0.26 -11.73
C TYR A 19 4.42 0.05 -12.14
N ALA A 20 3.79 1.08 -11.57
CA ALA A 20 2.45 1.53 -11.98
C ALA A 20 2.39 1.89 -13.48
N ALA A 21 3.46 2.48 -14.02
CA ALA A 21 3.57 2.82 -15.45
C ALA A 21 3.63 1.60 -16.39
N LYS A 22 3.93 0.38 -15.88
CA LYS A 22 3.89 -0.86 -16.68
C LYS A 22 2.46 -1.33 -16.96
N CYS A 23 1.45 -0.74 -16.29
CA CYS A 23 0.04 -1.13 -16.41
C CYS A 23 -0.22 -2.63 -16.10
N ILE A 24 0.57 -3.19 -15.18
CA ILE A 24 0.40 -4.56 -14.68
C ILE A 24 -0.32 -4.49 -13.34
N TRP A 25 -1.52 -5.08 -13.25
CA TRP A 25 -2.28 -5.12 -12.00
C TRP A 25 -1.87 -6.34 -11.16
N ASN A 26 -0.74 -6.21 -10.49
CA ASN A 26 -0.23 -7.18 -9.51
C ASN A 26 0.72 -6.47 -8.55
N HIS A 27 1.05 -7.05 -7.40
CA HIS A 27 2.11 -6.51 -6.56
C HIS A 27 3.46 -6.50 -7.28
N ASN A 28 4.28 -5.48 -7.04
CA ASN A 28 5.61 -5.41 -7.62
C ASN A 28 6.53 -6.48 -7.00
N PRO A 29 6.99 -7.49 -7.78
CA PRO A 29 7.78 -8.59 -7.25
C PRO A 29 9.22 -8.19 -6.88
N GLU A 30 9.66 -6.98 -7.26
CA GLU A 30 10.99 -6.45 -6.95
C GLU A 30 11.02 -5.70 -5.61
N LEU A 31 9.90 -5.66 -4.88
CA LEU A 31 9.83 -5.07 -3.55
C LEU A 31 10.36 -6.08 -2.52
N GLU A 32 11.51 -5.77 -1.93
CA GLU A 32 12.09 -6.54 -0.83
C GLU A 32 11.44 -6.10 0.51
N ASP A 33 12.12 -5.26 1.29
CA ASP A 33 11.65 -4.76 2.60
C ASP A 33 10.59 -3.65 2.49
N THR A 34 9.89 -3.57 1.36
CA THR A 34 8.90 -2.51 1.08
C THR A 34 7.52 -3.12 0.93
N GLY A 35 6.58 -2.69 1.78
CA GLY A 35 5.19 -3.10 1.66
C GLY A 35 4.47 -2.30 0.58
N GLU A 36 3.40 -2.85 0.00
CA GLU A 36 2.63 -2.20 -1.05
C GLU A 36 1.12 -2.37 -0.84
N ASN A 37 0.39 -1.26 -0.89
CA ASN A 37 -1.06 -1.26 -0.96
C ASN A 37 -1.52 -0.82 -2.35
N LEU A 38 -2.47 -1.56 -2.92
CA LEU A 38 -3.08 -1.26 -4.21
C LEU A 38 -4.56 -0.93 -4.02
N PHE A 39 -5.05 0.04 -4.78
CA PHE A 39 -6.48 0.34 -4.89
C PHE A 39 -6.82 0.63 -6.34
N VAL A 40 -7.96 0.11 -6.78
CA VAL A 40 -8.58 0.44 -8.07
C VAL A 40 -10.06 0.76 -7.84
N GLY A 41 -10.52 1.81 -8.50
CA GLY A 41 -11.91 2.25 -8.45
C GLY A 41 -12.39 2.72 -9.82
N THR A 42 -13.70 2.82 -10.01
CA THR A 42 -14.30 3.40 -11.22
C THR A 42 -14.46 4.90 -11.08
N GLY A 43 -14.26 5.65 -12.17
CA GLY A 43 -14.46 7.10 -12.21
C GLY A 43 -13.23 7.88 -11.74
N SER A 44 -13.48 9.01 -11.08
CA SER A 44 -12.43 9.84 -10.48
C SER A 44 -11.93 9.19 -9.20
N LEU A 45 -10.64 9.34 -8.90
CA LEU A 45 -10.08 8.81 -7.67
C LEU A 45 -10.65 9.54 -6.45
N ASP A 46 -11.28 8.79 -5.55
CA ASP A 46 -11.57 9.24 -4.19
C ASP A 46 -10.57 8.60 -3.22
N LEU A 47 -9.62 9.41 -2.74
CA LEU A 47 -8.64 8.96 -1.76
C LEU A 47 -9.28 8.53 -0.44
N ARG A 48 -10.42 9.13 -0.08
CA ARG A 48 -11.13 8.76 1.14
C ARG A 48 -11.72 7.36 1.00
N GLU A 49 -12.36 7.07 -0.13
CA GLU A 49 -12.87 5.72 -0.40
C GLU A 49 -11.74 4.67 -0.34
N ALA A 50 -10.60 4.95 -0.96
CA ALA A 50 -9.47 4.03 -0.95
C ALA A 50 -8.96 3.74 0.47
N LEU A 51 -8.76 4.78 1.27
CA LEU A 51 -8.33 4.65 2.66
C LEU A 51 -9.38 3.99 3.54
N GLU A 52 -10.68 4.27 3.32
CA GLU A 52 -11.77 3.63 4.03
C GLU A 52 -11.83 2.13 3.73
N LYS A 53 -11.66 1.70 2.48
CA LYS A 53 -11.61 0.27 2.14
C LYS A 53 -10.42 -0.45 2.77
N TRP A 54 -9.23 0.14 2.68
CA TRP A 54 -8.06 -0.43 3.38
C TRP A 54 -8.26 -0.45 4.89
N PHE A 55 -8.93 0.54 5.46
CA PHE A 55 -9.22 0.57 6.89
C PHE A 55 -10.22 -0.51 7.29
N LEU A 56 -11.27 -0.75 6.50
CA LEU A 56 -12.36 -1.67 6.83
C LEU A 56 -11.93 -3.12 7.03
N GLU A 57 -10.78 -3.54 6.50
CA GLU A 57 -10.23 -4.86 6.77
C GLU A 57 -9.92 -5.11 8.27
N HIS A 58 -9.91 -4.06 9.10
CA HIS A 58 -9.83 -4.22 10.56
C HIS A 58 -11.00 -5.01 11.15
N LEU A 59 -12.13 -5.11 10.44
CA LEU A 59 -13.30 -5.87 10.88
C LEU A 59 -13.03 -7.37 10.89
N ASP A 60 -12.14 -7.84 10.01
CA ASP A 60 -11.74 -9.23 9.83
C ASP A 60 -10.38 -9.53 10.48
N TYR A 61 -9.82 -8.57 11.22
CA TYR A 61 -8.52 -8.68 11.87
C TYR A 61 -8.65 -8.91 13.38
N ASP A 62 -8.12 -10.02 13.87
CA ASP A 62 -8.05 -10.33 15.30
C ASP A 62 -6.75 -9.79 15.92
N PHE A 63 -6.89 -8.78 16.77
CA PHE A 63 -5.78 -8.15 17.47
C PHE A 63 -5.13 -9.02 18.56
N GLN A 64 -5.84 -10.04 19.06
CA GLN A 64 -5.33 -10.88 20.15
C GLN A 64 -4.24 -11.84 19.67
N ASN A 65 -4.43 -12.42 18.49
CA ASN A 65 -3.54 -13.41 17.89
C ASN A 65 -2.77 -12.86 16.67
N ASN A 66 -3.09 -11.63 16.22
CA ASN A 66 -2.57 -11.01 15.00
C ASN A 66 -2.87 -11.83 13.72
N SER A 67 -4.06 -12.41 13.62
CA SER A 67 -4.52 -13.13 12.43
C SER A 67 -5.61 -12.36 11.68
N CYS A 68 -5.75 -12.71 10.40
CA CYS A 68 -6.91 -12.34 9.61
C CYS A 68 -7.85 -13.54 9.54
N ASP A 69 -9.15 -13.31 9.47
CA ASP A 69 -10.13 -14.36 9.28
C ASP A 69 -9.87 -15.14 7.98
N GLU A 70 -10.27 -16.42 7.97
CA GLU A 70 -10.10 -17.29 6.80
C GLU A 70 -10.76 -16.68 5.55
N ASP A 71 -10.06 -16.75 4.41
CA ASP A 71 -10.45 -16.17 3.13
C ASP A 71 -10.65 -14.64 3.11
N GLN A 72 -10.28 -13.92 4.17
CA GLN A 72 -10.29 -12.45 4.21
C GLN A 72 -8.91 -11.84 3.91
N MET A 73 -8.90 -10.55 3.59
CA MET A 73 -7.69 -9.77 3.36
C MET A 73 -7.56 -8.71 4.44
N CYS A 74 -6.41 -8.69 5.13
CA CYS A 74 -6.09 -7.69 6.17
C CYS A 74 -4.77 -6.96 5.92
N GLY A 75 -4.11 -7.25 4.79
CA GLY A 75 -2.79 -6.73 4.44
C GLY A 75 -2.77 -5.21 4.32
N HIS A 76 -3.81 -4.61 3.75
CA HIS A 76 -3.86 -3.17 3.57
C HIS A 76 -4.04 -2.46 4.91
N TYR A 77 -4.95 -2.94 5.77
CA TYR A 77 -5.18 -2.37 7.10
C TYR A 77 -3.92 -2.45 7.95
N THR A 78 -3.30 -3.64 8.01
CA THR A 78 -2.12 -3.88 8.83
C THR A 78 -0.94 -3.03 8.39
N GLN A 79 -0.77 -2.82 7.08
CA GLN A 79 0.25 -1.93 6.54
C GLN A 79 0.01 -0.45 6.88
N VAL A 80 -1.24 0.03 6.78
CA VAL A 80 -1.63 1.40 7.15
C VAL A 80 -1.45 1.63 8.65
N ARG A 81 -1.88 0.67 9.47
CA ARG A 81 -1.71 0.69 10.93
C ARG A 81 -0.25 0.72 11.32
N TYR A 82 0.59 -0.13 10.70
CA TYR A 82 2.02 -0.17 10.97
C TYR A 82 2.70 1.16 10.63
N LYS A 83 2.38 1.74 9.46
CA LYS A 83 2.81 3.09 9.11
C LYS A 83 2.42 4.13 10.16
N TYR A 84 1.21 4.05 10.72
CA TYR A 84 0.73 5.00 11.71
C TYR A 84 1.47 4.86 13.05
N ILE A 85 1.65 3.62 13.52
CA ILE A 85 2.30 3.34 14.82
C ILE A 85 3.80 3.63 14.77
N GLN A 86 4.49 3.22 13.71
CA GLN A 86 5.94 3.34 13.57
C GLN A 86 6.39 4.63 12.88
N ASN A 87 5.44 5.43 12.37
CA ASN A 87 5.71 6.62 11.57
C ASN A 87 6.65 6.35 10.38
N ASN A 88 6.40 5.25 9.67
CA ASN A 88 7.24 4.79 8.56
C ASN A 88 7.19 5.73 7.35
N THR A 89 8.27 5.69 6.57
CA THR A 89 8.32 6.38 5.29
C THR A 89 7.35 5.71 4.32
N HIS A 90 6.59 6.50 3.58
CA HIS A 90 5.70 5.99 2.54
C HIS A 90 5.67 6.95 1.36
N PHE A 91 5.36 6.41 0.19
CA PHE A 91 5.14 7.20 -1.02
C PHE A 91 3.99 6.59 -1.80
N CYS A 92 3.10 7.44 -2.31
CA CYS A 92 1.96 7.00 -3.11
C CYS A 92 1.94 7.68 -4.47
N VAL A 93 1.61 6.91 -5.50
CA VAL A 93 1.28 7.41 -6.83
C VAL A 93 -0.17 7.08 -7.14
N SER A 94 -0.83 7.98 -7.87
CA SER A 94 -2.17 7.74 -8.39
C SER A 94 -2.22 8.06 -9.87
N GLY A 95 -3.20 7.46 -10.54
CA GLY A 95 -3.43 7.71 -11.95
C GLY A 95 -4.82 7.30 -12.39
N ARG A 96 -5.10 7.53 -13.67
CA ARG A 96 -6.38 7.23 -14.29
C ARG A 96 -6.15 6.56 -15.64
N VAL A 97 -6.83 5.44 -15.86
CA VAL A 97 -6.84 4.68 -17.11
C VAL A 97 -8.28 4.56 -17.59
N VAL A 98 -8.62 5.31 -18.64
CA VAL A 98 -9.98 5.35 -19.22
C VAL A 98 -11.03 5.70 -18.17
N ASN A 99 -11.77 4.71 -17.65
CA ASN A 99 -12.84 4.86 -16.66
C ASN A 99 -12.45 4.35 -15.27
N PHE A 100 -11.19 3.97 -15.08
CA PHE A 100 -10.67 3.48 -13.82
C PHE A 100 -9.64 4.45 -13.26
N SER A 101 -9.60 4.56 -11.93
CA SER A 101 -8.54 5.22 -11.20
C SER A 101 -7.81 4.22 -10.33
N PHE A 102 -6.54 4.49 -10.05
CA PHE A 102 -5.74 3.65 -9.19
C PHE A 102 -4.93 4.48 -8.20
N LEU A 103 -4.59 3.85 -7.09
CA LEU A 103 -3.68 4.35 -6.07
C LEU A 103 -2.74 3.20 -5.69
N VAL A 104 -1.43 3.47 -5.74
CA VAL A 104 -0.39 2.56 -5.27
C VAL A 104 0.36 3.29 -4.16
N CYS A 105 0.52 2.66 -3.01
CA CYS A 105 1.29 3.19 -1.90
C CYS A 105 2.37 2.19 -1.50
N ASN A 106 3.63 2.62 -1.48
CA ASN A 106 4.75 1.83 -0.98
C ASN A 106 5.14 2.33 0.42
N TYR A 107 5.51 1.41 1.31
CA TYR A 107 5.81 1.68 2.73
C TYR A 107 7.16 1.04 3.10
N TYR A 108 8.07 1.82 3.68
CA TYR A 108 9.37 1.33 4.13
C TYR A 108 9.61 1.64 5.62
N PRO A 109 9.94 0.63 6.43
CA PRO A 109 9.92 -0.81 6.11
C PRO A 109 8.49 -1.37 5.96
N ALA A 110 8.38 -2.53 5.31
CA ALA A 110 7.17 -3.33 5.21
C ALA A 110 6.64 -3.71 6.61
N SER A 111 5.31 -3.89 6.73
CA SER A 111 4.75 -4.43 7.97
C SER A 111 5.08 -5.91 8.12
N VAL A 112 5.37 -6.33 9.36
CA VAL A 112 5.76 -7.72 9.68
C VAL A 112 4.66 -8.72 9.31
N LEU A 113 3.39 -8.30 9.35
CA LEU A 113 2.28 -9.19 9.02
C LEU A 113 2.14 -9.47 7.52
N LEU A 114 2.53 -8.50 6.67
CA LEU A 114 2.55 -8.69 5.21
C LEU A 114 3.50 -9.84 4.80
N LEU A 115 4.58 -10.03 5.55
CA LEU A 115 5.55 -11.11 5.33
C LEU A 115 5.00 -12.49 5.71
N LEU A 116 3.98 -12.57 6.57
CA LEU A 116 3.39 -13.83 7.06
C LEU A 116 2.15 -14.26 6.27
N GLN A 117 1.47 -13.34 5.58
CA GLN A 117 0.31 -13.65 4.73
C GLN A 117 0.71 -14.01 3.28
N LEU A 118 1.99 -13.86 2.92
CA LEU A 118 2.55 -14.22 1.61
C LEU A 118 3.41 -15.50 1.65
N SER A 119 3.47 -16.20 2.80
CA SER A 119 4.26 -17.43 3.02
C SER A 119 3.40 -18.68 3.15
#